data_AF-A0A919PX73-F1
#
_entry.id   AF-A0A919PX73-F1
#
_cell.length_a   1.000
_cell.length_b   1.000
_cell.length_c   1.000
_cell.angle_alpha   90.00
_cell.angle_beta   90.00
_cell.angle_gamma   90.00
#
_symmetry.space_group_name_H-M   'P 1'
#
loop_
_entity.id
_entity.type
_entity.pdbx_description
1 polymer ?
#
loop_
_entity_poly.entity_id
_entity_poly.type
_entity_poly.pdbx_seq_one_letter_code
_entity_poly.pdbx_strand_id
1 'polypeptide(L)'
;MSRRPGEHPEWCAGGHRCGFGEHRAQPVTLDAPGLGRVVLTRVQGSDGREHAEVRLTVALASAEPVARQQLVALTNDLDTVLSRAGYASARPARRVA
;
A
#
# COMPACT_ATOMS: atom_id res chain seq x y z
N MET A 1 -20.87 8.72 -14.76
CA MET A 1 -21.69 8.33 -13.60
C MET A 1 -21.08 8.99 -12.37
N SER A 2 -21.67 10.10 -11.91
CA SER A 2 -21.23 10.77 -10.68
C SER A 2 -21.74 9.98 -9.48
N ARG A 3 -20.83 9.43 -8.67
CA ARG A 3 -21.19 8.74 -7.40
C ARG A 3 -21.63 9.79 -6.38
N ARG A 4 -22.75 9.53 -5.71
CA ARG A 4 -23.31 10.44 -4.70
C ARG A 4 -22.38 10.51 -3.48
N PRO A 5 -22.33 11.64 -2.75
CA PRO A 5 -21.66 11.69 -1.45
C PRO A 5 -22.31 10.65 -0.52
N GLY A 6 -21.57 9.59 -0.19
CA GLY A 6 -22.05 8.45 0.60
C GLY A 6 -22.05 7.09 -0.12
N GLU A 7 -21.78 7.03 -1.42
CA GLU A 7 -21.66 5.77 -2.16
C GLU A 7 -20.21 5.27 -2.13
N HIS A 8 -19.97 4.18 -1.41
CA HIS A 8 -18.65 3.55 -1.31
C HIS A 8 -18.35 2.70 -2.56
N PRO A 9 -17.11 2.69 -3.07
CA PRO A 9 -16.68 1.68 -4.03
C PRO A 9 -16.86 0.26 -3.45
N GLU A 10 -17.15 -0.74 -4.28
CA GLU A 10 -17.38 -2.13 -3.83
C GLU A 10 -16.20 -2.74 -3.06
N TRP A 11 -14.98 -2.27 -3.34
CA TRP A 11 -13.77 -2.71 -2.63
C TRP A 11 -13.61 -2.07 -1.24
N CYS A 12 -14.38 -1.02 -0.94
CA CYS A 12 -14.26 -0.28 0.31
C CYS A 12 -14.87 -1.09 1.46
N ALA A 13 -14.15 -1.19 2.58
CA ALA A 13 -14.59 -1.99 3.72
C ALA A 13 -15.74 -1.36 4.53
N GLY A 14 -16.09 -0.08 4.29
CA GLY A 14 -17.25 0.59 4.89
C GLY A 14 -17.24 0.76 6.43
N GLY A 15 -16.24 0.20 7.13
CA GLY A 15 -16.18 0.16 8.61
C GLY A 15 -15.45 1.32 9.28
N HIS A 16 -14.85 2.23 8.51
CA HIS A 16 -14.35 3.51 8.99
C HIS A 16 -15.42 4.57 8.71
N ARG A 17 -15.78 5.40 9.70
CA ARG A 17 -16.59 6.59 9.43
C ARG A 17 -15.83 7.43 8.40
N CYS A 18 -16.22 7.37 7.12
CA CYS A 18 -15.63 8.08 5.98
C CYS A 18 -15.84 9.61 6.07
N GLY A 19 -15.59 10.21 7.23
CA GLY A 19 -15.76 11.63 7.51
C GLY A 19 -14.68 12.52 6.90
N PHE A 20 -13.69 11.95 6.20
CA PHE A 20 -12.54 12.68 5.64
C PHE A 20 -12.46 12.58 4.11
N GLY A 21 -13.49 12.05 3.44
CA GLY A 21 -13.50 11.90 1.98
C GLY A 21 -12.59 10.80 1.43
N GLU A 22 -11.97 10.00 2.29
CA GLU A 22 -11.17 8.84 1.89
C GLU A 22 -11.98 7.54 1.92
N HIS A 23 -11.72 6.64 0.96
CA HIS A 23 -12.18 5.26 0.98
C HIS A 23 -11.01 4.31 1.16
N ARG A 24 -11.13 3.35 2.09
CA ARG A 24 -10.07 2.35 2.35
C ARG A 24 -10.63 0.94 2.17
N ALA A 25 -9.84 0.07 1.55
CA ALA A 25 -10.14 -1.35 1.45
C ALA A 25 -9.89 -2.05 2.80
N GLN A 26 -10.37 -3.28 2.92
CA GLN A 26 -9.92 -4.15 4.02
C GLN A 26 -8.41 -4.42 3.83
N PRO A 27 -7.57 -4.20 4.86
CA PRO A 27 -6.14 -4.43 4.72
C PRO A 27 -5.82 -5.90 4.44
N VAL A 28 -4.92 -6.15 3.49
CA VAL A 28 -4.32 -7.45 3.26
C VAL A 28 -3.04 -7.52 4.08
N THR A 29 -2.92 -8.52 4.96
CA THR A 29 -1.75 -8.73 5.80
C THR A 29 -0.96 -9.92 5.29
N LEU A 30 0.35 -9.74 5.13
CA LEU A 30 1.32 -10.79 4.85
C LEU A 30 2.24 -10.91 6.06
N ASP A 31 2.18 -12.05 6.72
CA ASP A 31 3.03 -12.36 7.87
C ASP A 31 4.16 -13.31 7.47
N ALA A 32 5.38 -12.97 7.85
CA ALA A 32 6.55 -13.81 7.74
C ALA A 32 7.05 -14.11 9.17
N PRO A 33 6.65 -15.24 9.77
CA PRO A 33 6.98 -15.56 11.16
C PRO A 33 8.47 -15.44 11.45
N GLY A 34 8.82 -14.67 12.49
CA GLY A 34 10.21 -14.41 12.88
C GLY A 34 10.98 -13.39 12.02
N LEU A 35 10.38 -12.89 10.93
CA LEU A 35 11.04 -11.97 10.00
C LEU A 35 10.34 -10.59 9.97
N GLY A 36 9.01 -10.57 9.86
CA GLY A 36 8.27 -9.33 9.75
C GLY A 36 6.82 -9.46 9.29
N ARG A 37 6.22 -8.32 8.99
CA ARG A 37 4.84 -8.15 8.56
C ARG A 37 4.74 -7.05 7.51
N VAL A 38 3.95 -7.29 6.47
CA VAL A 38 3.51 -6.27 5.50
C VAL A 38 2.01 -6.12 5.59
N VAL A 39 1.53 -4.89 5.61
CA VAL A 39 0.11 -4.55 5.48
C VAL A 39 -0.06 -3.71 4.23
N LEU A 40 -0.92 -4.16 3.32
CA LEU A 40 -1.25 -3.48 2.07
C LEU A 40 -2.71 -3.03 2.14
N THR A 41 -2.95 -1.75 1.84
CA THR A 41 -4.31 -1.18 1.80
C THR A 41 -4.49 -0.38 0.51
N ARG A 42 -5.53 -0.70 -0.28
CA ARG A 42 -5.96 0.19 -1.36
C ARG A 42 -6.72 1.35 -0.75
N VAL A 43 -6.33 2.56 -1.13
CA VAL A 43 -6.92 3.81 -0.63
C VAL A 43 -7.31 4.67 -1.82
N GLN A 44 -8.48 5.30 -1.75
CA GLN A 44 -8.85 6.43 -2.58
C GLN A 44 -8.79 7.66 -1.69
N GLY A 45 -7.91 8.60 -2.04
CA GLY A 45 -7.79 9.87 -1.32
C GLY A 45 -9.00 10.77 -1.55
N SER A 46 -9.08 11.86 -0.77
CA SER A 46 -10.14 12.87 -0.91
C SER A 46 -10.15 13.58 -2.27
N ASP A 47 -9.04 13.52 -3.02
CA ASP A 47 -8.93 14.01 -4.40
C ASP A 47 -9.43 13.00 -5.45
N GLY A 48 -9.95 11.86 -5.01
CA GLY A 48 -10.47 10.78 -5.85
C GLY A 48 -9.40 9.87 -6.46
N ARG A 49 -8.11 10.11 -6.22
CA ARG A 49 -7.04 9.26 -6.74
C ARG A 49 -6.86 8.03 -5.88
N GLU A 50 -6.68 6.89 -6.54
CA GLU A 50 -6.36 5.65 -5.87
C GLU A 50 -4.84 5.44 -5.75
N HIS A 51 -4.41 4.91 -4.62
CA HIS A 51 -3.04 4.49 -4.36
C HIS A 51 -3.02 3.26 -3.45
N ALA A 52 -1.87 2.59 -3.40
CA ALA A 52 -1.61 1.55 -2.43
C ALA A 52 -0.82 2.14 -1.26
N GLU A 53 -1.35 2.02 -0.05
CA GLU A 53 -0.58 2.23 1.17
C GLU A 53 0.08 0.91 1.58
N VAL A 54 1.39 0.96 1.83
CA VAL A 54 2.18 -0.19 2.28
C VAL A 54 2.82 0.14 3.63
N ARG A 55 2.56 -0.69 4.64
CA ARG A 55 3.25 -0.62 5.94
C ARG A 55 4.05 -1.89 6.16
N LEU A 56 5.38 -1.75 6.20
CA LEU A 56 6.32 -2.84 6.48
C LEU A 56 6.83 -2.72 7.91
N THR A 57 6.97 -3.86 8.58
CA THR A 57 7.64 -3.99 9.87
C THR A 57 8.56 -5.20 9.80
N VAL A 58 9.83 -5.04 10.14
CA VAL A 58 10.84 -6.12 10.10
C VAL A 58 11.61 -6.18 11.40
N ALA A 59 12.04 -7.37 11.78
CA ALA A 59 13.02 -7.52 12.84
C ALA A 59 14.39 -7.02 12.35
N LEU A 60 15.05 -6.20 13.17
CA LEU A 60 16.43 -5.76 12.91
C LEU A 60 17.41 -6.65 13.68
N ALA A 61 18.63 -6.76 13.14
CA ALA A 61 19.73 -7.36 13.87
C ALA A 61 19.97 -6.62 15.22
N SER A 62 20.37 -7.36 16.26
CA SER A 62 20.67 -6.78 17.57
C SER A 62 21.94 -5.93 17.59
N ALA A 63 22.88 -6.21 16.66
CA ALA A 63 24.10 -5.43 16.50
C ALA A 63 23.85 -4.22 15.60
N GLU A 64 24.02 -3.02 16.16
CA GLU A 64 23.72 -1.75 15.48
C GLU A 64 24.39 -1.57 14.10
N PRO A 65 25.68 -1.94 13.90
CA PRO A 65 26.28 -1.85 12.56
C PRO A 65 25.57 -2.72 11.51
N VAL A 66 25.10 -3.90 11.93
CA VAL A 66 24.36 -4.83 11.06
C VAL A 66 22.95 -4.32 10.81
N ALA A 67 22.26 -3.80 11.83
CA ALA A 67 20.94 -3.19 11.68
C ALA A 67 20.96 -2.02 10.69
N ARG A 68 21.99 -1.18 10.75
CA ARG A 68 22.18 -0.07 9.81
C ARG A 68 22.39 -0.56 8.37
N GLN A 69 23.21 -1.59 8.17
CA GLN A 69 23.41 -2.20 6.85
C GLN A 69 22.09 -2.80 6.31
N GLN A 70 21.33 -3.47 7.17
CA GLN A 70 20.02 -4.02 6.84
C GLN A 70 19.05 -2.93 6.39
N LEU A 71 19.01 -1.77 7.07
CA LEU A 71 18.16 -0.64 6.69
C LEU A 71 18.55 -0.02 5.35
N VAL A 72 19.86 0.09 5.06
CA VAL A 72 20.34 0.56 3.75
C VAL A 72 19.92 -0.41 2.64
N ALA A 73 20.13 -1.71 2.84
CA ALA A 73 19.70 -2.72 1.88
C ALA A 73 18.18 -2.68 1.65
N LEU A 74 17.40 -2.63 2.74
CA LEU A 74 15.95 -2.55 2.67
C LEU A 74 15.48 -1.30 1.92
N THR A 75 16.15 -0.16 2.09
CA THR A 75 15.82 1.07 1.37
C THR A 75 16.00 0.89 -0.14
N ASN A 76 17.09 0.25 -0.56
CA ASN A 76 17.35 -0.02 -1.99
C ASN A 76 16.33 -1.01 -2.58
N ASP A 77 15.96 -2.04 -1.80
CA ASP A 77 14.93 -3.00 -2.21
C ASP A 77 13.57 -2.32 -2.36
N LEU A 78 13.21 -1.44 -1.43
CA LEU A 78 11.96 -0.66 -1.50
C LEU A 78 11.94 0.30 -2.68
N ASP A 79 13.06 0.95 -3.02
CA ASP A 79 13.18 1.80 -4.21
C ASP A 79 12.93 0.98 -5.51
N THR A 80 13.45 -0.25 -5.55
CA THR A 80 13.18 -1.18 -6.65
C THR A 80 11.70 -1.56 -6.73
N VAL A 81 11.06 -1.83 -5.58
CA VAL A 81 9.62 -2.13 -5.51
C VAL A 81 8.79 -0.94 -5.99
N LEU A 82 9.09 0.28 -5.51
CA LEU A 82 8.41 1.50 -5.91
C LEU A 82 8.52 1.74 -7.41
N SER A 83 9.72 1.61 -7.97
CA SER A 83 9.96 1.74 -9.41
C SER A 83 9.10 0.76 -10.20
N ARG A 84 9.09 -0.53 -9.82
CA ARG A 84 8.29 -1.58 -10.50
C ARG A 84 6.78 -1.33 -10.39
N ALA A 85 6.29 -0.96 -9.20
CA ALA A 85 4.88 -0.67 -8.98
C ALA A 85 4.44 0.58 -9.77
N GLY A 86 5.27 1.62 -9.80
CA GLY A 86 5.05 2.83 -10.59
C GLY A 86 4.94 2.55 -12.09
N TYR A 87 5.83 1.73 -12.66
CA TYR A 87 5.73 1.33 -14.07
C TYR A 87 4.42 0.58 -14.40
N ALA A 88 3.89 -0.22 -13.48
CA ALA A 88 2.61 -0.89 -13.68
C ALA A 88 1.43 0.11 -13.77
N SER A 89 1.46 1.18 -12.96
CA SER A 89 0.45 2.26 -13.03
C SER A 89 0.57 3.16 -14.27
N ALA A 90 1.78 3.28 -14.84
CA ALA A 90 2.04 4.12 -16.01
C ALA A 90 1.71 3.43 -17.35
N ARG A 91 1.54 2.09 -17.37
CA ARG A 91 1.17 1.36 -18.58
C ARG A 91 -0.31 1.61 -18.91
N PRO A 92 -0.65 2.12 -20.11
CA PRO A 92 -2.04 2.26 -20.50
C PRO A 92 -2.69 0.87 -20.51
N ALA A 93 -3.87 0.76 -19.87
CA ALA A 93 -4.65 -0.46 -19.89
C ALA A 93 -4.91 -0.84 -21.35
N ARG A 94 -4.33 -1.96 -21.80
CA ARG A 94 -4.64 -2.53 -23.11
C ARG A 94 -6.13 -2.87 -23.07
N ARG A 95 -6.96 -2.11 -23.81
CA ARG A 95 -8.38 -2.47 -23.99
C ARG A 95 -8.41 -3.87 -24.56
N VAL A 96 -8.87 -4.83 -23.76
CA VAL A 96 -9.31 -6.11 -24.27
C VAL A 96 -10.65 -5.81 -24.95
N ALA A 97 -10.67 -5.96 -26.27
CA ALA A 97 -11.85 -5.77 -27.11
C ALA A 97 -12.85 -6.92 -26.91
#